data_AF-A0A397FPP7-F1
#
_entry.id   AF-A0A397FPP7-F1
#
_cell.length_a   1.000
_cell.length_b   1.000
_cell.length_c   1.000
_cell.angle_alpha   90.00
_cell.angle_beta   90.00
_cell.angle_gamma   90.00
#
_symmetry.space_group_name_H-M   'P 1'
#
loop_
_entity.id
_entity.type
_entity.pdbx_description
1 polymer ?
#
loop_
_entity_poly.entity_id
_entity_poly.type
_entity_poly.pdbx_seq_one_letter_code
_entity_poly.pdbx_strand_id
1 'polypeptide(L)' 'YVKSFGLPTMVLGGGGYTIRNVSRCWAYETAVCLDEQVSNDIPFNEYFEYYAPTFKLHLDPNSDLENCNSRAYLEDVK' A
#
# COMPACT_ATOMS: atom_id res chain seq x y z
N TYR A 1 8.93 -5.82 -7.35
CA TYR A 1 10.41 -5.80 -7.45
C TYR A 1 11.03 -6.97 -6.67
N VAL A 2 11.12 -6.95 -5.34
CA VAL A 2 11.83 -8.00 -4.55
C VAL A 2 11.44 -9.44 -4.91
N LYS A 3 10.13 -9.72 -5.04
CA LYS A 3 9.61 -11.04 -5.44
C LYS A 3 10.22 -11.56 -6.75
N SER A 4 10.58 -10.68 -7.70
CA SER A 4 11.10 -11.10 -9.01
C SER A 4 12.52 -11.70 -8.94
N PHE A 5 13.19 -11.65 -7.79
CA PHE A 5 14.48 -12.34 -7.60
C PHE A 5 14.33 -13.86 -7.44
N GLY A 6 13.11 -14.38 -7.22
CA GLY A 6 12.86 -15.82 -7.20
C GLY A 6 13.49 -16.57 -6.02
N LEU A 7 13.84 -15.87 -4.94
CA LEU A 7 14.40 -16.46 -3.73
C LEU A 7 13.30 -16.77 -2.70
N PRO A 8 13.47 -17.80 -1.84
CA PRO A 8 12.61 -18.00 -0.68
C PRO A 8 12.54 -16.72 0.15
N THR A 9 11.36 -16.12 0.21
CA THR A 9 11.14 -14.78 0.78
C THR A 9 10.11 -14.87 1.89
N MET A 10 10.45 -14.32 3.06
CA MET A 10 9.50 -14.14 4.16
C MET A 10 9.01 -12.69 4.16
N VAL A 11 7.70 -12.51 4.01
CA VAL A 11 7.06 -11.19 4.06
C VAL A 11 6.54 -10.95 5.46
N LEU A 12 6.90 -9.81 6.04
CA LEU A 12 6.54 -9.42 7.40
C LEU A 12 5.80 -8.09 7.39
N GLY A 13 4.94 -7.89 8.38
CA GLY A 13 4.30 -6.60 8.63
C GLY A 13 5.25 -5.62 9.33
N GLY A 14 4.67 -4.68 10.07
CA GLY A 14 5.42 -3.66 10.81
C GLY A 14 4.51 -2.55 11.32
N GLY A 15 5.08 -1.36 11.51
CA GLY A 15 4.33 -0.17 11.92
C GLY A 15 3.35 0.32 10.85
N GLY A 16 2.27 0.94 11.31
CA GLY A 16 1.24 1.53 10.45
C GLY A 16 0.09 2.05 11.33
N TYR A 17 -0.13 3.36 11.32
CA TYR A 17 -0.93 4.01 12.36
C TYR A 17 -2.29 4.53 11.87
N THR A 18 -2.53 4.48 10.57
CA THR A 18 -3.87 4.64 10.00
C THR A 18 -4.41 3.27 9.65
N ILE A 19 -5.11 2.62 10.60
CA ILE A 19 -5.47 1.19 10.53
C ILE A 19 -6.19 0.78 9.24
N ARG A 20 -7.08 1.64 8.72
CA ARG A 20 -7.80 1.39 7.45
C ARG A 20 -6.89 1.40 6.22
N ASN A 21 -5.72 2.06 6.29
CA ASN A 21 -4.72 2.07 5.23
C ASN A 21 -3.77 0.89 5.38
N VAL A 22 -3.49 0.47 6.61
CA VAL A 22 -2.72 -0.75 6.89
C VAL A 22 -3.41 -1.97 6.30
N SER A 23 -4.72 -2.12 6.53
CA SER A 23 -5.48 -3.24 5.96
C SER A 23 -5.48 -3.23 4.43
N ARG A 24 -5.62 -2.05 3.80
CA ARG A 24 -5.52 -1.89 2.33
C ARG A 24 -4.14 -2.31 1.81
N CYS A 25 -3.08 -1.80 2.44
CA CYS A 25 -1.69 -2.03 2.04
C CYS A 25 -1.38 -3.53 2.06
N TRP A 26 -1.61 -4.20 3.19
CA TRP A 26 -1.28 -5.62 3.32
C TRP A 26 -2.16 -6.52 2.47
N ALA A 27 -3.45 -6.18 2.27
CA ALA A 27 -4.32 -6.91 1.35
C ALA A 27 -3.80 -6.84 -0.10
N TYR A 28 -3.40 -5.64 -0.55
CA TYR A 28 -2.85 -5.44 -1.89
C TYR A 28 -1.48 -6.11 -2.05
N GLU A 29 -0.58 -5.97 -1.08
CA GLU A 29 0.74 -6.62 -1.10
C GLU A 29 0.62 -8.14 -1.09
N THR A 30 -0.39 -8.70 -0.43
CA THR A 30 -0.70 -10.13 -0.50
C THR A 30 -1.12 -10.55 -1.91
N ALA A 31 -1.97 -9.76 -2.59
CA ALA A 31 -2.34 -10.02 -3.98
C ALA A 31 -1.11 -10.01 -4.91
N VAL A 32 -0.18 -9.07 -4.71
CA VAL A 32 1.12 -9.05 -5.42
C VAL A 32 1.95 -10.31 -5.11
N CYS A 33 1.95 -10.78 -3.86
CA CYS A 33 2.63 -12.03 -3.51
C CYS A 33 2.02 -13.24 -4.22
N LEU A 34 0.71 -13.23 -4.48
CA LEU A 34 -0.02 -14.30 -5.17
C LEU A 34 -0.04 -14.18 -6.70
N ASP A 35 0.50 -13.08 -7.27
CA ASP A 35 0.33 -12.73 -8.69
C ASP A 35 -1.14 -12.55 -9.12
N GLU A 36 -2.00 -12.09 -8.21
CA GLU A 36 -3.42 -11.90 -8.45
C GLU A 36 -3.79 -10.42 -8.59
N GLN A 37 -4.71 -10.13 -9.51
CA GLN A 37 -5.32 -8.81 -9.60
C GLN A 37 -6.58 -8.76 -8.73
N VAL A 38 -6.70 -7.72 -7.91
CA VAL A 38 -7.85 -7.50 -7.04
C VAL A 38 -8.60 -6.24 -7.45
N SER A 39 -9.92 -6.25 -7.22
CA SER A 39 -10.76 -5.07 -7.49
C SER A 39 -10.33 -3.89 -6.62
N ASN A 40 -10.47 -2.68 -7.17
CA ASN A 40 -10.34 -1.47 -6.37
C ASN A 40 -11.57 -1.24 -5.46
N ASP A 41 -12.69 -1.92 -5.71
CA ASP A 41 -13.85 -1.88 -4.81
C ASP A 41 -13.63 -2.80 -3.61
N ILE A 42 -13.76 -2.24 -2.40
CA ILE A 42 -13.69 -3.03 -1.17
C ILE A 42 -14.90 -3.98 -1.14
N PRO A 43 -14.71 -5.29 -0.97
CA PRO A 43 -15.82 -6.22 -0.79
C PRO A 43 -16.48 -6.00 0.57
N PHE A 44 -17.78 -6.31 0.69
CA PHE A 44 -18.48 -6.24 1.97
C PHE A 44 -17.79 -7.14 3.01
N ASN A 45 -17.56 -6.59 4.20
CA ASN A 45 -16.92 -7.25 5.33
C ASN A 45 -17.38 -6.60 6.64
N GLU A 46 -17.05 -7.20 7.78
CA GLU A 46 -17.47 -6.71 9.12
C GLU A 46 -17.00 -5.28 9.43
N TYR A 47 -15.93 -4.82 8.77
CA TYR A 47 -15.34 -3.48 8.95
C TYR A 47 -15.60 -2.54 7.77
N PHE A 48 -16.57 -2.85 6.90
CA PHE A 48 -16.78 -2.15 5.64
C PHE A 48 -16.91 -0.62 5.79
N GLU A 49 -17.56 -0.15 6.85
CA GLU A 49 -17.72 1.29 7.10
C GLU A 49 -16.41 2.03 7.38
N TYR A 50 -15.35 1.35 7.80
CA TYR A 50 -14.04 1.97 8.04
C TYR A 50 -13.38 2.46 6.74
N TYR A 51 -13.89 2.02 5.59
CA TYR A 51 -13.38 2.38 4.27
C TYR A 51 -14.13 3.55 3.64
N ALA A 52 -15.14 4.12 4.32
CA ALA A 52 -15.82 5.33 3.91
C ALA A 52 -14.85 6.52 3.74
N PRO A 53 -15.18 7.52 2.90
CA PRO A 53 -16.38 7.60 2.07
C PRO A 53 -16.26 6.86 0.72
N THR A 54 -15.06 6.46 0.32
CA THR A 54 -14.80 5.99 -1.04
C THR A 54 -15.03 4.49 -1.22
N PHE A 55 -14.86 3.70 -0.15
CA PHE A 55 -14.90 2.23 -0.19
C PHE A 55 -13.94 1.64 -1.24
N LYS A 56 -12.82 2.33 -1.49
CA LYS A 56 -11.78 1.91 -2.43
C LYS A 56 -10.55 1.34 -1.73
N LEU A 57 -9.86 0.42 -2.41
CA LEU A 57 -8.61 -0.18 -1.98
C LEU A 57 -7.43 0.80 -2.13
N HIS A 58 -7.33 1.47 -3.26
CA HIS A 58 -6.26 2.42 -3.55
C HIS A 58 -6.52 3.78 -2.92
N LEU A 59 -5.43 4.45 -2.56
CA LEU A 59 -5.41 5.78 -1.95
C LEU A 59 -4.83 6.78 -2.93
N ASP A 60 -5.43 7.97 -2.97
CA ASP A 60 -4.87 9.10 -3.71
C ASP A 60 -3.84 9.84 -2.84
N PRO A 61 -2.68 10.22 -3.40
CA PRO A 61 -1.72 11.05 -2.70
C PRO A 61 -2.34 12.40 -2.31
N ASN A 62 -2.01 12.89 -1.12
CA ASN A 62 -2.42 14.23 -0.72
C ASN A 62 -1.60 15.28 -1.49
N SER A 63 -2.27 16.03 -2.38
CA SER A 63 -1.66 17.08 -3.20
C SER A 63 -1.16 18.27 -2.41
N ASP A 64 -1.67 18.48 -1.20
CA ASP A 64 -1.32 19.64 -0.37
C ASP A 64 -0.01 19.41 0.40
N LEU A 65 0.51 18.18 0.42
CA LEU A 65 1.79 17.86 1.04
C LEU A 65 2.92 18.12 0.07
N GLU A 66 3.75 19.11 0.39
CA GLU A 66 4.96 19.39 -0.38
C GLU A 66 5.97 18.24 -0.27
N ASN A 67 6.52 17.83 -1.41
CA ASN A 67 7.62 16.89 -1.43
C ASN A 67 8.95 17.61 -1.11
N CYS A 68 9.39 17.51 0.14
CA CYS A 68 10.66 18.10 0.60
C CYS A 68 11.92 17.34 0.11
N ASN A 69 11.78 16.29 -0.71
CA ASN A 69 12.91 15.54 -1.26
C ASN A 69 13.29 16.12 -2.62
N SER A 70 14.22 17.09 -2.62
CA SER A 70 14.75 17.67 -3.85
C SER A 70 15.51 16.61 -4.67
N ARG A 71 15.56 16.80 -5.99
CA ARG A 71 16.29 15.88 -6.88
C ARG A 71 17.78 15.82 -6.55
N ALA A 72 18.40 16.96 -6.24
CA ALA A 72 19.81 17.03 -5.87
C ALA A 72 20.09 16.24 -4.58
N TYR A 73 19.23 16.35 -3.57
CA TYR A 73 19.34 15.57 -2.33
C TYR A 73 19.24 14.05 -2.60
N LEU A 74 18.31 13.63 -3.45
CA LEU A 74 18.16 12.22 -3.80
C LEU A 74 19.36 11.67 -4.57
N GLU A 75 19.96 12.48 -5.46
CA GLU A 75 21.14 12.07 -6.24
C GLU A 75 22.42 12.02 -5.40
N ASP A 76 22.52 12.83 -4.35
CA ASP A 76 23.66 12.84 -3.42
C ASP A 76 23.67 11.60 -2.48
N VAL A 77 22.49 11.15 -2.03
CA VAL A 77 22.37 10.04 -1.05
C VAL A 77 22.31 8.65 -1.71
N LYS A 78 21.97 8.58 -3.00
CA LYS A 78 21.76 7.30 -3.73
C LYS A 78 23.05 6.52 -3.98
#